data_AF-A0AAE3GTC5-F1
#
_entry.id   AF-A0AAE3GTC5-F1
#
_cell.length_a   1.000
_cell.length_b   1.000
_cell.length_c   1.000
_cell.angle_alpha   90.00
_cell.angle_beta   90.00
_cell.angle_gamma   90.00
#
_symmetry.space_group_name_H-M   'P 1'
#
loop_
_entity.id
_entity.type
_entity.pdbx_description
1 polymer ?
#
loop_
_entity_poly.entity_id
_entity_poly.type
_entity_poly.pdbx_seq_one_letter_code
_entity_poly.pdbx_strand_id
1 'polypeptide(L)'
;MIQEIQLGRQEKLAKFIQHLEESRQLQQDWMNYGLECVDIYVEDVDGDWLERWGEEEDDDDLEIAVSSQNLENERVIELVTAFLESDDLVAVRIRKKLGWGMISRLAADLAKCLSLPEEYNRIFAVKNVLVDSLVCRGSYRDSGSENNDEIDLLDLAESLVEKLAKIRG
;
A
#
# COMPACT_ATOMS: atom_id res chain seq x y z
N MET A 1 36.60 1.96 34.98
CA MET A 1 37.03 1.46 33.66
C MET A 1 37.11 -0.07 33.54
N ILE A 2 38.01 -0.82 34.20
CA ILE A 2 38.05 -2.30 34.03
C ILE A 2 36.81 -3.00 34.61
N GLN A 3 36.27 -2.50 35.73
CA GLN A 3 35.07 -3.07 36.36
C GLN A 3 33.78 -2.84 35.56
N GLU A 4 33.65 -1.71 34.87
CA GLU A 4 32.47 -1.40 34.02
C GLU A 4 32.39 -2.30 32.78
N ILE A 5 33.54 -2.62 32.17
CA ILE A 5 33.60 -3.54 31.01
C ILE A 5 33.20 -4.97 31.41
N GLN A 6 33.58 -5.40 32.62
CA GLN A 6 33.20 -6.72 33.16
C GLN A 6 31.70 -6.76 33.50
N LEU A 7 31.15 -5.69 34.06
CA LEU A 7 29.73 -5.60 34.41
C LEU A 7 28.82 -5.70 33.17
N GLY A 8 29.15 -4.96 32.10
CA GLY A 8 28.39 -5.02 30.85
C GLY A 8 28.50 -6.36 30.11
N ARG A 9 29.59 -7.12 30.31
CA ARG A 9 29.73 -8.48 29.76
C ARG A 9 28.87 -9.49 30.53
N GLN A 10 28.80 -9.37 31.85
CA GLN A 10 27.95 -10.20 32.69
C GLN A 10 26.46 -9.97 32.37
N GLU A 11 26.07 -8.72 32.16
CA GLU A 11 24.70 -8.37 31.78
C GLU A 11 24.32 -8.96 30.41
N LYS A 12 25.21 -8.89 29.42
CA LYS A 12 24.99 -9.52 28.10
C LYS A 12 24.89 -11.04 28.20
N LEU A 13 25.71 -11.66 29.05
CA LEU A 13 25.65 -13.11 29.28
C LEU A 13 24.34 -13.52 29.96
N ALA A 14 23.88 -12.74 30.94
CA ALA A 14 22.59 -12.98 31.59
C ALA A 14 21.42 -12.86 30.60
N LYS A 15 21.39 -11.83 29.77
CA LYS A 15 20.39 -11.67 28.69
C LYS A 15 20.44 -12.83 27.70
N PHE A 16 21.64 -13.28 27.32
CA PHE A 16 21.80 -14.42 26.43
C PHE A 16 21.24 -15.72 27.03
N ILE A 17 21.54 -15.99 28.31
CA ILE A 17 21.00 -17.16 29.02
C ILE A 17 19.48 -17.08 29.10
N GLN A 18 18.94 -15.90 29.44
CA GLN A 18 17.51 -15.67 29.51
C GLN A 18 16.81 -15.98 28.18
N HIS A 19 17.29 -15.45 27.06
CA HIS A 19 16.71 -15.74 25.75
C HIS A 19 16.81 -17.23 25.37
N LEU A 20 17.86 -17.92 25.81
CA LEU A 20 18.03 -19.35 25.58
C LEU A 20 16.99 -20.15 26.38
N GLU A 21 16.73 -19.76 27.64
CA GLU A 21 15.70 -20.34 28.49
C GLU A 21 14.29 -20.12 27.89
N GLU A 22 13.98 -18.89 27.48
CA GLU A 22 12.70 -18.52 26.83
C GLU A 22 12.48 -19.32 25.53
N SER A 23 13.52 -19.43 24.70
CA SER A 23 13.46 -20.22 23.46
C SER A 23 13.22 -21.71 23.73
N ARG A 24 13.82 -22.25 24.79
CA ARG A 24 13.60 -23.64 25.22
C ARG A 24 12.19 -23.86 25.73
N GLN A 25 11.65 -22.88 26.47
CA GLN A 25 10.28 -22.94 26.96
C GLN A 25 9.30 -22.96 25.79
N LEU A 26 9.45 -22.05 24.83
CA LEU A 26 8.62 -22.02 23.61
C LEU A 26 8.67 -23.36 22.84
N GLN A 27 9.85 -23.97 22.72
CA GLN A 27 9.98 -25.28 22.08
C GLN A 27 9.24 -26.38 22.85
N GLN A 28 9.29 -26.37 24.18
CA GLN A 28 8.55 -27.32 25.01
C GLN A 28 7.04 -27.11 24.89
N ASP A 29 6.60 -25.86 24.88
CA ASP A 29 5.19 -25.52 24.75
C ASP A 29 4.67 -25.92 23.37
N TRP A 30 5.45 -25.74 22.30
CA TRP A 30 5.10 -26.27 20.98
C TRP A 30 4.99 -27.80 20.97
N MET A 31 5.91 -28.52 21.64
CA MET A 31 5.84 -29.98 21.72
C MET A 31 4.62 -30.48 22.51
N ASN A 32 4.19 -29.72 23.53
CA ASN A 32 3.09 -30.11 24.41
C ASN A 32 1.71 -29.71 23.87
N TYR A 33 1.59 -28.50 23.31
CA TYR A 33 0.33 -27.86 22.94
C TYR A 33 0.15 -27.67 21.42
N GLY A 34 1.18 -27.93 20.61
CA GLY A 34 1.10 -27.78 19.16
C GLY A 34 0.90 -26.33 18.74
N LEU A 35 -0.11 -26.07 17.89
CA LEU A 35 -0.47 -24.73 17.41
C LEU A 35 -1.24 -23.90 18.47
N GLU A 36 -1.86 -24.54 19.45
CA GLU A 36 -2.56 -23.87 20.57
C GLU A 36 -1.58 -23.17 21.52
N CYS A 37 -0.26 -23.37 21.33
CA CYS A 37 0.75 -22.65 22.10
C CYS A 37 0.72 -21.13 21.85
N VAL A 38 0.19 -20.68 20.71
CA VAL A 38 0.13 -19.26 20.36
C VAL A 38 -0.73 -18.48 21.37
N ASP A 39 -1.80 -19.09 21.88
CA ASP A 39 -2.71 -18.49 22.88
C ASP A 39 -2.03 -18.26 24.24
N ILE A 40 -0.88 -18.89 24.51
CA ILE A 40 -0.10 -18.69 25.74
C ILE A 40 0.71 -17.39 25.66
N TYR A 41 1.09 -16.97 24.46
CA TYR A 41 2.04 -15.87 24.22
C TYR A 41 1.39 -14.64 23.59
N VAL A 42 0.22 -14.79 22.96
CA VAL A 42 -0.48 -13.72 22.27
C VAL A 42 -1.90 -13.66 22.81
N GLU A 43 -2.26 -12.52 23.41
CA GLU A 43 -3.66 -12.23 23.73
C GLU A 43 -4.39 -11.83 22.45
N ASP A 44 -5.61 -12.35 22.25
CA ASP A 44 -6.48 -12.05 21.11
C ASP A 44 -5.90 -12.42 19.73
N VAL A 45 -5.46 -13.67 19.57
CA VAL A 45 -4.96 -14.24 18.30
C VAL A 45 -5.98 -14.10 17.16
N ASP A 46 -7.26 -14.19 17.50
CA ASP A 46 -8.41 -14.03 16.59
C ASP A 46 -8.83 -12.56 16.38
N GLY A 47 -8.15 -11.60 17.03
CA GLY A 47 -8.45 -10.19 16.91
C GLY A 47 -8.06 -9.61 15.55
N ASP A 48 -8.49 -8.37 15.30
CA ASP A 48 -8.27 -7.66 14.04
C ASP A 48 -6.82 -7.13 13.89
N TRP A 49 -5.84 -7.77 14.55
CA TRP A 49 -4.44 -7.34 14.56
C TRP A 49 -3.84 -7.35 13.15
N LEU A 50 -4.26 -8.28 12.29
CA LEU A 50 -3.86 -8.30 10.88
C LEU A 50 -4.45 -7.11 10.10
N GLU A 51 -5.64 -6.63 10.46
CA GLU A 51 -6.28 -5.47 9.83
C GLU A 51 -5.61 -4.16 10.26
N ARG A 52 -5.09 -4.12 11.49
CA ARG A 52 -4.34 -3.00 12.07
C ARG A 52 -2.82 -3.08 11.82
N TRP A 53 -2.32 -4.11 11.14
CA TRP A 53 -0.88 -4.27 10.89
C TRP A 53 -0.36 -3.20 9.92
N GLY A 54 0.34 -2.21 10.46
CA GLY A 54 0.84 -1.04 9.72
C GLY A 54 0.19 0.28 10.14
N GLU A 55 -0.81 0.22 11.02
CA GLU A 55 -1.28 1.38 11.77
C GLU A 55 -0.43 1.44 13.05
N GLU A 56 0.64 2.27 13.03
CA GLU A 56 1.32 2.62 14.28
C GLU A 56 0.28 3.28 15.20
N GLU A 57 0.12 2.75 16.42
CA GLU A 57 -0.76 3.30 17.46
C GLU A 57 -0.27 4.68 17.89
N ASP A 58 -0.62 5.70 17.10
CA ASP A 58 -0.65 7.10 17.52
C ASP A 58 -2.10 7.44 17.89
N ASP A 59 -2.53 6.90 19.04
CA ASP A 59 -3.76 7.28 19.70
C ASP A 59 -3.70 8.78 20.09
N ASP A 60 -4.72 9.53 19.66
CA ASP A 60 -5.14 10.90 20.03
C ASP A 60 -4.99 12.03 18.98
N ASP A 61 -4.17 11.90 17.92
CA ASP A 61 -4.02 12.96 16.89
C ASP A 61 -4.79 12.71 15.56
N LEU A 62 -5.39 11.52 15.39
CA LEU A 62 -5.90 11.04 14.10
C LEU A 62 -7.25 11.65 13.65
N GLU A 63 -8.12 12.07 14.58
CA GLU A 63 -9.48 12.53 14.24
C GLU A 63 -9.47 13.88 13.47
N ILE A 64 -8.46 14.73 13.71
CA ILE A 64 -8.28 16.01 13.01
C ILE A 64 -7.56 15.82 11.65
N ALA A 65 -6.65 14.84 11.57
CA ALA A 65 -5.91 14.52 10.35
C ALA A 65 -6.81 13.89 9.27
N VAL A 66 -7.69 12.96 9.64
CA VAL A 66 -8.61 12.27 8.69
C VAL A 66 -9.56 13.27 8.01
N SER A 67 -10.03 14.28 8.73
CA SER A 67 -10.89 15.33 8.16
C SER A 67 -10.16 16.22 7.16
N SER A 68 -8.87 16.51 7.39
CA SER A 68 -8.04 17.32 6.49
C SER A 68 -7.58 16.53 5.26
N GLN A 69 -7.22 15.25 5.42
CA GLN A 69 -6.85 14.35 4.33
C GLN A 69 -8.02 14.09 3.37
N ASN A 70 -9.25 13.96 3.89
CA ASN A 70 -10.43 13.80 3.04
C ASN A 70 -10.71 15.03 2.17
N LEU A 71 -10.48 16.24 2.69
CA LEU A 71 -10.66 17.48 1.93
C LEU A 71 -9.59 17.66 0.84
N GLU A 72 -8.35 17.25 1.10
CA GLU A 72 -7.28 17.24 0.10
C GLU A 72 -7.54 16.20 -0.98
N ASN A 73 -7.98 14.99 -0.60
CA ASN A 73 -8.36 13.95 -1.55
C ASN A 73 -9.52 14.39 -2.45
N GLU A 74 -10.55 15.06 -1.91
CA GLU A 74 -11.69 15.54 -2.70
C GLU A 74 -11.26 16.59 -3.76
N ARG A 75 -10.39 17.54 -3.38
CA ARG A 75 -9.80 18.50 -4.34
C ARG A 75 -8.94 17.81 -5.40
N VAL A 76 -8.16 16.79 -5.02
CA VAL A 76 -7.35 16.03 -5.96
C VAL A 76 -8.26 15.25 -6.93
N ILE A 77 -9.37 14.68 -6.46
CA ILE A 77 -10.35 14.01 -7.32
C ILE A 77 -10.94 14.98 -8.33
N GLU A 78 -11.32 16.19 -7.94
CA GLU A 78 -11.84 17.22 -8.87
C GLU A 78 -10.80 17.61 -9.92
N LEU A 79 -9.54 17.82 -9.52
CA LEU A 79 -8.44 18.14 -10.43
C LEU A 79 -8.14 17.01 -11.42
N VAL A 80 -8.09 15.77 -10.93
CA VAL A 80 -7.89 14.58 -11.77
C VAL A 80 -9.07 14.40 -12.72
N THR A 81 -10.30 14.61 -12.26
CA THR A 81 -11.50 14.54 -13.10
C THR A 81 -11.47 15.59 -14.21
N ALA A 82 -11.18 16.85 -13.86
CA ALA A 82 -11.05 17.93 -14.83
C ALA A 82 -9.93 17.65 -15.86
N PHE A 83 -8.82 17.03 -15.43
CA PHE A 83 -7.77 16.59 -16.34
C PHE A 83 -8.25 15.48 -17.28
N LEU A 84 -8.91 14.45 -16.76
CA LEU A 84 -9.43 13.34 -17.54
C LEU A 84 -10.57 13.75 -18.48
N GLU A 85 -11.22 14.89 -18.23
CA GLU A 85 -12.22 15.52 -19.11
C GLU A 85 -11.60 16.51 -20.12
N SER A 86 -10.36 16.94 -19.91
CA SER A 86 -9.64 17.85 -20.81
C SER A 86 -9.28 17.22 -22.16
N ASP A 87 -8.90 18.05 -23.14
CA ASP A 87 -8.44 17.59 -24.46
C ASP A 87 -6.93 17.24 -24.49
N ASP A 88 -6.29 17.02 -23.34
CA ASP A 88 -4.91 16.53 -23.31
C ASP A 88 -4.81 15.16 -24.01
N LEU A 89 -3.72 14.95 -24.75
CA LEU A 89 -3.49 13.72 -25.52
C LEU A 89 -3.54 12.46 -24.65
N VAL A 90 -3.06 12.54 -23.40
CA VAL A 90 -3.09 11.43 -22.43
C VAL A 90 -4.54 11.15 -22.00
N ALA A 91 -5.30 12.19 -21.67
CA ALA A 91 -6.71 12.08 -21.29
C ALA A 91 -7.56 11.50 -22.44
N VAL A 92 -7.34 11.95 -23.68
CA VAL A 92 -8.02 11.44 -24.87
C VAL A 92 -7.72 9.95 -25.10
N ARG A 93 -6.47 9.51 -24.91
CA ARG A 93 -6.09 8.09 -25.02
C ARG A 93 -6.77 7.24 -23.95
N ILE A 94 -6.82 7.72 -22.71
CA ILE A 94 -7.50 7.03 -21.60
C ILE A 94 -9.01 6.92 -21.88
N ARG A 95 -9.65 8.02 -22.31
CA ARG A 95 -11.08 8.01 -22.68
C ARG A 95 -11.39 7.05 -23.83
N LYS A 96 -10.49 6.96 -24.82
CA LYS A 96 -10.63 6.00 -25.93
C LYS A 96 -10.55 4.55 -25.42
N LYS A 97 -9.64 4.26 -24.48
CA LYS A 97 -9.42 2.90 -23.93
C LYS A 97 -10.47 2.47 -22.88
N LEU A 98 -10.93 3.35 -21.99
CA LEU A 98 -11.87 3.03 -20.89
C LEU A 98 -13.33 3.45 -21.15
N GLY A 99 -13.56 4.51 -21.93
CA GLY A 99 -14.89 5.11 -22.12
C GLY A 99 -15.33 6.06 -20.99
N TRP A 100 -16.31 6.91 -21.28
CA TRP A 100 -16.77 7.98 -20.37
C TRP A 100 -17.38 7.47 -19.05
N GLY A 101 -17.95 6.26 -19.04
CA GLY A 101 -18.63 5.72 -17.86
C GLY A 101 -17.71 5.35 -16.69
N MET A 102 -16.39 5.30 -16.90
CA MET A 102 -15.41 4.92 -15.87
C MET A 102 -14.52 6.06 -15.40
N ILE A 103 -14.69 7.28 -15.93
CA ILE A 103 -13.80 8.42 -15.62
C ILE A 103 -13.88 8.81 -14.13
N SER A 104 -15.09 8.84 -13.56
CA SER A 104 -15.29 9.20 -12.15
C SER A 104 -14.67 8.19 -11.19
N ARG A 105 -14.89 6.88 -11.44
CA ARG A 105 -14.26 5.79 -10.68
C ARG A 105 -12.74 5.82 -10.83
N LEU A 106 -12.25 5.98 -12.06
CA LEU A 106 -10.83 6.10 -12.34
C LEU A 106 -10.21 7.31 -11.61
N ALA A 107 -10.89 8.46 -11.59
CA ALA A 107 -10.39 9.65 -10.92
C ALA A 107 -10.24 9.45 -9.41
N ALA A 108 -11.19 8.76 -8.76
CA ALA A 108 -11.10 8.39 -7.36
C ALA A 108 -9.92 7.43 -7.08
N ASP A 109 -9.76 6.41 -7.91
CA ASP A 109 -8.69 5.42 -7.78
C ASP A 109 -7.31 6.05 -8.02
N LEU A 110 -7.19 6.95 -9.00
CA LEU A 110 -5.97 7.72 -9.28
C LEU A 110 -5.65 8.70 -8.16
N ALA A 111 -6.64 9.38 -7.59
CA ALA A 111 -6.43 10.27 -6.45
C ALA A 111 -5.84 9.50 -5.27
N LYS A 112 -6.37 8.30 -4.98
CA LYS A 112 -5.81 7.41 -3.95
C LYS A 112 -4.36 7.01 -4.24
N CYS A 113 -4.02 6.74 -5.51
CA CYS A 113 -2.64 6.46 -5.92
C CYS A 113 -1.72 7.67 -5.70
N LEU A 114 -2.19 8.88 -5.98
CA LEU A 114 -1.39 10.11 -5.82
C LEU A 114 -1.09 10.44 -4.35
N SER A 115 -1.90 9.95 -3.41
CA SER A 115 -1.66 10.12 -1.97
C SER A 115 -0.51 9.25 -1.44
N LEU A 116 0.03 8.34 -2.27
CA LEU A 116 1.20 7.54 -1.90
C LEU A 116 2.48 8.40 -1.85
N PRO A 117 3.34 8.24 -0.82
CA PRO A 117 4.53 9.06 -0.64
C PRO A 117 5.64 8.77 -1.66
N GLU A 118 5.73 7.54 -2.18
CA GLU A 118 6.82 7.12 -3.07
C GLU A 118 6.44 7.18 -4.56
N GLU A 119 7.27 7.84 -5.38
CA GLU A 119 7.07 7.97 -6.84
C GLU A 119 7.04 6.65 -7.60
N TYR A 120 7.95 5.73 -7.25
CA TYR A 120 8.00 4.41 -7.87
C TYR A 120 6.72 3.60 -7.60
N ASN A 121 6.21 3.67 -6.36
CA ASN A 121 4.96 3.01 -5.98
C ASN A 121 3.74 3.67 -6.64
N ARG A 122 3.78 4.99 -6.89
CA ARG A 122 2.72 5.71 -7.62
C ARG A 122 2.56 5.19 -9.05
N ILE A 123 3.65 5.01 -9.80
CA ILE A 123 3.61 4.49 -11.18
C ILE A 123 3.01 3.08 -11.21
N PHE A 124 3.44 2.22 -10.29
CA PHE A 124 2.94 0.86 -10.22
C PHE A 124 1.46 0.80 -9.80
N ALA A 125 1.04 1.63 -8.84
CA ALA A 125 -0.35 1.73 -8.42
C ALA A 125 -1.25 2.25 -9.56
N VAL A 126 -0.85 3.31 -10.25
CA VAL A 126 -1.57 3.86 -11.41
C VAL A 126 -1.66 2.84 -12.54
N LYS A 127 -0.57 2.13 -12.83
CA LYS A 127 -0.58 1.01 -13.78
C LYS A 127 -1.62 -0.04 -13.37
N ASN A 128 -1.62 -0.50 -12.11
CA ASN A 128 -2.58 -1.51 -11.65
C ASN A 128 -4.03 -1.04 -11.78
N VAL A 129 -4.32 0.23 -11.48
CA VAL A 129 -5.65 0.82 -11.69
C VAL A 129 -6.05 0.84 -13.17
N LEU A 130 -5.11 1.19 -14.06
CA LEU A 130 -5.35 1.17 -15.51
C LEU A 130 -5.56 -0.25 -16.06
N VAL A 131 -4.85 -1.24 -15.52
CA VAL A 131 -5.05 -2.66 -15.86
C VAL A 131 -6.40 -3.16 -15.35
N ASP A 132 -6.73 -2.91 -14.08
CA ASP A 132 -7.99 -3.34 -13.47
C ASP A 132 -9.22 -2.77 -14.18
N SER A 133 -9.16 -1.47 -14.53
CA SER A 133 -10.21 -0.81 -15.29
C SER A 133 -10.35 -1.33 -16.73
N LEU A 134 -9.26 -1.76 -17.37
CA LEU A 134 -9.30 -2.40 -18.68
C LEU A 134 -9.85 -3.83 -18.61
N VAL A 135 -9.48 -4.59 -17.57
CA VAL A 135 -10.00 -5.94 -17.30
C VAL A 135 -11.51 -5.91 -17.06
N CYS A 136 -12.02 -4.89 -16.35
CA CYS A 136 -13.47 -4.68 -16.18
C CYS A 136 -14.23 -4.44 -17.50
N ARG A 137 -13.54 -3.98 -18.57
CA ARG A 137 -14.12 -3.77 -19.90
C ARG A 137 -14.01 -5.01 -20.81
N GLY A 138 -13.10 -5.93 -20.48
CA GLY A 138 -12.68 -7.05 -21.33
C GLY A 138 -13.14 -8.42 -20.85
N SER A 139 -14.44 -8.63 -20.60
CA SER A 139 -14.98 -9.97 -20.38
C SER A 139 -15.42 -10.65 -21.68
N TYR A 140 -14.58 -10.67 -22.72
CA TYR A 140 -14.64 -11.69 -23.77
C TYR A 140 -13.23 -11.96 -24.27
N ARG A 141 -12.77 -13.19 -24.03
CA ARG A 141 -11.58 -13.79 -24.65
C ARG A 141 -11.63 -13.57 -26.16
N ASP A 142 -10.80 -12.67 -26.68
CA ASP A 142 -10.29 -12.83 -28.03
C ASP A 142 -8.80 -12.56 -28.05
N SER A 143 -8.10 -13.46 -28.70
CA SER A 143 -6.70 -13.76 -28.49
C SER A 143 -5.85 -12.99 -29.50
N GLY A 144 -4.70 -12.47 -29.06
CA GLY A 144 -3.55 -12.25 -29.94
C GLY A 144 -3.17 -10.81 -30.26
N SER A 145 -2.56 -10.11 -29.30
CA SER A 145 -1.59 -9.02 -29.53
C SER A 145 -0.93 -8.58 -28.21
N GLU A 146 -0.42 -9.52 -27.42
CA GLU A 146 -0.15 -9.31 -25.98
C GLU A 146 1.12 -8.50 -25.60
N ASN A 147 1.95 -8.03 -26.53
CA ASN A 147 3.22 -7.38 -26.16
C ASN A 147 3.34 -5.89 -26.50
N ASN A 148 2.47 -5.35 -27.34
CA ASN A 148 2.55 -3.93 -27.73
C ASN A 148 1.65 -3.04 -26.86
N ASP A 149 0.50 -3.56 -26.43
CA ASP A 149 -0.46 -2.80 -25.63
C ASP A 149 -0.02 -2.61 -24.17
N GLU A 150 0.80 -3.52 -23.63
CA GLU A 150 1.35 -3.44 -22.26
C GLU A 150 2.45 -2.38 -22.14
N ILE A 151 3.39 -2.33 -23.11
CA ILE A 151 4.42 -1.28 -23.19
C ILE A 151 3.75 0.09 -23.38
N ASP A 152 2.77 0.17 -24.28
CA ASP A 152 1.94 1.37 -24.47
C ASP A 152 1.18 1.80 -23.20
N LEU A 153 0.85 0.86 -22.30
CA LEU A 153 0.13 1.15 -21.06
C LEU A 153 1.07 1.68 -19.99
N LEU A 154 2.29 1.15 -19.89
CA LEU A 154 3.34 1.64 -18.99
C LEU A 154 3.73 3.07 -19.36
N ASP A 155 3.99 3.34 -20.64
CA ASP A 155 4.31 4.70 -21.13
C ASP A 155 3.14 5.67 -20.88
N LEU A 156 1.90 5.18 -21.00
CA LEU A 156 0.70 5.96 -20.69
C LEU A 156 0.57 6.24 -19.19
N ALA A 157 0.86 5.25 -18.33
CA ALA A 157 0.82 5.39 -16.88
C ALA A 157 1.89 6.36 -16.38
N GLU A 158 3.11 6.27 -16.92
CA GLU A 158 4.21 7.19 -16.62
C GLU A 158 3.87 8.62 -17.05
N SER A 159 3.41 8.79 -18.30
CA SER A 159 2.96 10.10 -18.80
C SER A 159 1.80 10.67 -17.98
N LEU A 160 0.89 9.81 -17.51
CA LEU A 160 -0.24 10.20 -16.66
C LEU A 160 0.24 10.68 -15.28
N VAL A 161 1.12 9.93 -14.62
CA VAL A 161 1.68 10.30 -13.32
C VAL A 161 2.45 11.62 -13.42
N GLU A 162 3.26 11.82 -14.46
CA GLU A 162 4.00 13.06 -14.67
C GLU A 162 3.06 14.26 -14.86
N LYS A 163 2.00 14.09 -15.66
CA LYS A 163 0.98 15.13 -15.88
C LYS A 163 0.20 15.45 -14.61
N LEU A 164 -0.19 14.43 -13.85
CA LEU A 164 -0.91 14.59 -12.59
C LEU A 164 -0.03 15.22 -11.50
N ALA A 165 1.25 14.85 -11.43
CA ALA A 165 2.22 15.49 -10.54
C ALA A 165 2.37 16.98 -10.87
N LYS A 166 2.44 17.33 -12.16
CA LYS A 166 2.50 18.72 -12.62
C LYS A 166 1.24 19.54 -12.32
N ILE A 167 0.08 18.90 -12.25
CA ILE A 167 -1.19 19.55 -11.88
C ILE A 167 -1.30 19.73 -10.37
N ARG A 168 -0.70 18.82 -9.59
CA ARG A 168 -0.66 18.89 -8.12
C ARG A 168 0.28 19.99 -7.60
N GLY A 169 1.31 20.37 -8.38
CA GLY A 169 2.30 21.39 -8.03
C GLY A 169 3.69 20.82 -7.81
#